data_AF-A0A3E0NGM2-F1
#
_entry.id   AF-A0A3E0NGM2-F1
#
_cell.length_a   1.000
_cell.length_b   1.000
_cell.length_c   1.000
_cell.angle_alpha   90.00
_cell.angle_beta   90.00
_cell.angle_gamma   90.00
#
_symmetry.space_group_name_H-M   'P 1'
#
loop_
_entity.id
_entity.type
_entity.pdbx_description
1 polymer ?
#
loop_
_entity_poly.entity_id
_entity_poly.type
_entity_poly.pdbx_seq_one_letter_code
_entity_poly.pdbx_strand_id
1 'polypeptide(L)'
;MVSKRIAVVGAGVNGTSIATACAKRGFDVALFDAGTPFAETSSKSSRMLHGGIRYLEQGHIKLVREALIERDEWQRIASNATRVERFFFPIYKESPRGRLTLFAGALLYQWLAGRFSMGKSRLHSRRDLLTTFPQLNSNNLRGGVSYCDLVMDDKALAEILLTEAHSSGVTIYPNAPVSNLTPDGSLEVKGEEFSFDHIINAAGPWASDVLIKANIDSRFDIEHVRGSHLLLELSLPHALVFQVPTDNRIVFCIPQSADEVLLGTTEHPHRLEEPIECS
;
A
#
# COMPACT_ATOMS: atom_id res chain seq x y z
N MET A 1 1.17 -30.22 24.70
CA MET A 1 2.00 -30.13 23.49
C MET A 1 2.77 -28.82 23.60
N VAL A 2 4.08 -28.85 23.43
CA VAL A 2 4.89 -27.62 23.35
C VAL A 2 4.49 -26.90 22.07
N SER A 3 4.11 -25.63 22.15
CA SER A 3 3.79 -24.84 20.96
C SER A 3 5.06 -24.62 20.15
N LYS A 4 4.98 -24.81 18.83
CA LYS A 4 6.10 -24.48 17.94
C LYS A 4 6.36 -22.98 17.97
N ARG A 5 7.63 -22.62 17.96
CA ARG A 5 8.12 -21.24 17.98
C ARG A 5 8.40 -20.75 16.57
N ILE A 6 7.90 -19.57 16.22
CA ILE A 6 8.07 -18.95 14.91
C ILE A 6 8.69 -17.57 15.09
N ALA A 7 9.81 -17.33 14.41
CA ALA A 7 10.32 -15.97 14.22
C ALA A 7 9.76 -15.37 12.94
N VAL A 8 9.40 -14.09 12.99
CA VAL A 8 9.08 -13.28 11.81
C VAL A 8 10.06 -12.11 11.76
N VAL A 9 10.76 -11.94 10.64
CA VAL A 9 11.77 -10.88 10.46
C VAL A 9 11.19 -9.78 9.56
N GLY A 10 11.04 -8.58 10.12
CA GLY A 10 10.44 -7.39 9.50
C GLY A 10 9.03 -7.11 10.02
N ALA A 11 8.84 -6.03 10.78
CA ALA A 11 7.56 -5.61 11.36
C ALA A 11 6.87 -4.50 10.54
N GLY A 12 6.90 -4.63 9.21
CA GLY A 12 5.98 -3.92 8.33
C GLY A 12 4.58 -4.54 8.35
N VAL A 13 3.71 -4.09 7.44
CA VAL A 13 2.33 -4.59 7.32
C VAL A 13 2.27 -6.11 7.12
N ASN A 14 3.16 -6.67 6.29
CA ASN A 14 3.19 -8.10 5.99
C ASN A 14 3.62 -8.93 7.20
N GLY A 15 4.77 -8.61 7.80
CA GLY A 15 5.29 -9.40 8.92
C GLY A 15 4.41 -9.32 10.16
N THR A 16 3.85 -8.14 10.47
CA THR A 16 2.89 -7.99 11.57
C THR A 16 1.63 -8.83 11.31
N SER A 17 1.05 -8.77 10.10
CA SER A 17 -0.14 -9.57 9.75
C SER A 17 0.13 -11.07 9.81
N ILE A 18 1.30 -11.52 9.31
CA ILE A 18 1.73 -12.92 9.38
C ILE A 18 1.91 -13.37 10.83
N ALA A 19 2.61 -12.58 11.65
CA ALA A 19 2.84 -12.89 13.05
C ALA A 19 1.52 -13.04 13.82
N THR A 20 0.60 -12.10 13.64
CA THR A 20 -0.76 -12.17 14.21
C THR A 20 -1.50 -13.43 13.76
N ALA A 21 -1.44 -13.76 12.47
CA ALA A 21 -2.09 -14.94 11.91
C ALA A 21 -1.50 -16.26 12.46
N CYS A 22 -0.19 -16.31 12.71
CA CYS A 22 0.48 -17.43 13.36
C CYS A 22 0.07 -17.54 14.84
N ALA A 23 0.09 -16.44 15.59
CA ALA A 23 -0.25 -16.43 17.00
C ALA A 23 -1.71 -16.86 17.23
N LYS A 24 -2.64 -16.39 16.40
CA LYS A 24 -4.05 -16.83 16.41
C LYS A 24 -4.26 -18.32 16.12
N ARG A 25 -3.27 -19.00 15.52
CA ARG A 25 -3.27 -20.45 15.29
C ARG A 25 -2.60 -21.22 16.45
N GLY A 26 -2.17 -20.54 17.49
CA GLY A 26 -1.61 -21.12 18.71
C GLY A 26 -0.09 -21.30 18.71
N PHE A 27 0.63 -20.72 17.75
CA PHE A 27 2.10 -20.71 17.75
C PHE A 27 2.68 -19.71 18.75
N ASP A 28 3.86 -19.98 19.31
CA ASP A 28 4.66 -18.99 20.05
C ASP A 28 5.40 -18.13 19.03
N VAL A 29 5.11 -16.83 18.96
CA VAL A 29 5.59 -15.97 17.86
C VAL A 29 6.42 -14.81 18.39
N ALA A 30 7.63 -14.68 17.84
CA ALA A 30 8.49 -13.51 18.00
C ALA A 30 8.58 -12.73 16.69
N LEU A 31 8.31 -11.43 16.74
CA LEU A 31 8.40 -10.51 15.59
C LEU A 31 9.58 -9.56 15.82
N PHE A 32 10.58 -9.60 14.94
CA PHE A 32 11.79 -8.78 15.02
C PHE A 32 11.78 -7.69 13.96
N ASP A 33 12.13 -6.45 14.34
CA ASP A 33 12.36 -5.36 13.41
C ASP A 33 13.68 -4.66 13.69
N ALA A 34 14.42 -4.29 12.65
CA ALA A 34 15.70 -3.61 12.80
C ALA A 34 15.57 -2.20 13.40
N GLY A 35 14.42 -1.56 13.23
CA GLY A 35 14.12 -0.22 13.74
C GLY A 35 12.74 -0.15 14.38
N THR A 36 12.01 0.92 14.08
CA THR A 36 10.63 1.10 14.53
C THR A 36 9.67 0.35 13.59
N PRO A 37 8.76 -0.50 14.10
CA PRO A 37 7.76 -1.17 13.28
C PRO A 37 7.01 -0.19 12.37
N PHE A 38 6.69 -0.63 11.14
CA PHE A 38 6.04 0.16 10.08
C PHE A 38 6.80 1.39 9.56
N ALA A 39 8.00 1.72 10.05
CA ALA A 39 8.70 2.96 9.70
C ALA A 39 9.12 3.08 8.22
N GLU A 40 9.31 1.95 7.54
CA GLU A 40 9.81 1.89 6.16
C GLU A 40 8.65 1.93 5.15
N THR A 41 8.67 1.10 4.10
CA THR A 41 7.70 1.12 2.98
C THR A 41 6.23 1.16 3.43
N SER A 42 5.89 0.54 4.56
CA SER A 42 4.52 0.52 5.09
C SER A 42 3.99 1.91 5.49
N SER A 43 4.85 2.89 5.77
CA SER A 43 4.48 4.29 6.06
C SER A 43 4.77 5.28 4.91
N LYS A 44 5.22 4.77 3.75
CA LYS A 44 5.64 5.58 2.58
C LYS A 44 4.81 5.25 1.33
N SER A 45 3.56 4.86 1.52
CA SER A 45 2.64 4.51 0.45
C SER A 45 1.84 5.74 -0.04
N SER A 46 1.03 5.55 -1.09
CA SER A 46 0.04 6.57 -1.49
C SER A 46 -1.16 6.68 -0.54
N ARG A 47 -1.12 5.98 0.62
CA ARG A 47 -2.19 5.97 1.64
C ARG A 47 -3.54 5.53 1.09
N MET A 48 -3.54 4.51 0.24
CA MET A 48 -4.74 3.97 -0.39
C MET A 48 -4.87 2.47 -0.13
N LEU A 49 -6.10 2.03 0.14
CA LEU A 49 -6.48 0.62 0.12
C LEU A 49 -7.32 0.41 -1.14
N HIS A 50 -6.64 0.20 -2.25
CA HIS A 50 -7.26 0.23 -3.57
C HIS A 50 -7.21 -1.11 -4.29
N GLY A 51 -8.25 -1.37 -5.09
CA GLY A 51 -8.33 -2.54 -5.98
C GLY A 51 -7.41 -2.46 -7.21
N GLY A 52 -6.68 -1.37 -7.41
CA GLY A 52 -5.70 -1.28 -8.51
C GLY A 52 -6.31 -1.16 -9.91
N ILE A 53 -7.15 -0.15 -10.15
CA ILE A 53 -7.83 0.04 -11.45
C ILE A 53 -6.89 0.03 -12.66
N ARG A 54 -5.64 0.50 -12.52
CA ARG A 54 -4.64 0.46 -13.60
C ARG A 54 -4.28 -0.96 -14.05
N TYR A 55 -4.33 -1.92 -13.14
CA TYR A 55 -3.97 -3.32 -13.42
C TYR A 55 -5.01 -4.03 -14.30
N LEU A 56 -6.20 -3.45 -14.50
CA LEU A 56 -7.16 -3.93 -15.48
C LEU A 56 -6.60 -3.87 -16.91
N GLU A 57 -5.77 -2.87 -17.22
CA GLU A 57 -5.15 -2.73 -18.54
C GLU A 57 -4.15 -3.85 -18.84
N GLN A 58 -3.58 -4.45 -17.80
CA GLN A 58 -2.64 -5.56 -17.87
C GLN A 58 -3.34 -6.93 -17.76
N GLY A 59 -4.67 -6.95 -17.62
CA GLY A 59 -5.44 -8.19 -17.49
C GLY A 59 -5.34 -8.88 -16.13
N HIS A 60 -4.85 -8.20 -15.09
CA HIS A 60 -4.72 -8.77 -13.73
C HIS A 60 -6.06 -8.79 -12.96
N ILE A 61 -7.11 -9.34 -13.58
CA ILE A 61 -8.48 -9.30 -13.06
C ILE A 61 -8.62 -9.97 -11.68
N LYS A 62 -7.90 -11.08 -11.45
CA LYS A 62 -7.95 -11.80 -10.16
C LYS A 62 -7.39 -10.95 -9.03
N LEU A 63 -6.23 -10.33 -9.23
CA LEU A 63 -5.59 -9.42 -8.28
C LEU A 63 -6.52 -8.25 -7.96
N VAL A 64 -7.09 -7.63 -9.01
CA VAL A 64 -8.02 -6.52 -8.85
C VAL A 64 -9.22 -6.94 -8.02
N ARG A 65 -9.84 -8.08 -8.35
CA ARG A 65 -11.00 -8.58 -7.60
C ARG A 65 -10.68 -8.88 -6.14
N GLU A 66 -9.53 -9.50 -5.86
CA GLU A 66 -9.08 -9.80 -4.50
C GLU A 66 -8.91 -8.51 -3.69
N ALA A 67 -8.17 -7.54 -4.22
CA ALA A 67 -7.95 -6.26 -3.56
C ALA A 67 -9.26 -5.46 -3.36
N LEU A 68 -10.21 -5.54 -4.30
CA LEU A 68 -11.53 -4.92 -4.17
C LEU A 68 -12.35 -5.48 -3.01
N ILE A 69 -12.25 -6.80 -2.76
CA ILE A 69 -12.93 -7.50 -1.66
C ILE A 69 -12.24 -7.16 -0.34
N GLU A 70 -10.92 -7.27 -0.28
CA GLU A 70 -10.15 -7.02 0.95
C GLU A 70 -10.31 -5.58 1.45
N ARG A 71 -10.47 -4.59 0.57
CA ARG A 71 -10.68 -3.21 1.05
C ARG A 71 -12.00 -3.05 1.84
N ASP A 72 -13.04 -3.81 1.51
CA ASP A 72 -14.31 -3.79 2.27
C ASP A 72 -14.09 -4.33 3.69
N GLU A 73 -13.25 -5.36 3.81
CA GLU A 73 -12.80 -5.87 5.10
C GLU A 73 -12.08 -4.81 5.90
N TRP A 74 -11.09 -4.13 5.28
CA TRP A 74 -10.36 -3.04 5.93
C TRP A 74 -11.26 -1.92 6.41
N GLN A 75 -12.25 -1.52 5.61
CA GLN A 75 -13.20 -0.49 6.04
C GLN A 75 -14.00 -0.93 7.27
N ARG A 76 -14.33 -2.23 7.37
CA ARG A 76 -15.07 -2.76 8.51
C ARG A 76 -14.21 -2.82 9.78
N ILE A 77 -12.97 -3.29 9.68
CA ILE A 77 -12.09 -3.48 10.85
C ILE A 77 -11.42 -2.17 11.30
N ALA A 78 -11.18 -1.23 10.38
CA ALA A 78 -10.45 0.00 10.62
C ALA A 78 -11.26 1.22 10.14
N SER A 79 -12.54 1.27 10.48
CA SER A 79 -13.47 2.33 10.03
C SER A 79 -13.09 3.74 10.48
N ASN A 80 -12.34 3.86 11.58
CA ASN A 80 -11.79 5.12 12.09
C ASN A 80 -10.46 5.51 11.41
N ALA A 81 -9.79 4.58 10.73
CA ALA A 81 -8.52 4.81 10.03
C ALA A 81 -8.70 4.76 8.50
N THR A 82 -9.93 4.63 8.00
CA THR A 82 -10.23 4.56 6.57
C THR A 82 -11.42 5.44 6.24
N ARG A 83 -11.45 5.95 5.01
CA ARG A 83 -12.63 6.65 4.47
C ARG A 83 -12.83 6.31 3.00
N VAL A 84 -14.10 6.26 2.60
CA VAL A 84 -14.46 6.20 1.18
C VAL A 84 -14.20 7.56 0.56
N GLU A 85 -13.39 7.56 -0.50
CA GLU A 85 -13.06 8.74 -1.28
C GLU A 85 -13.54 8.57 -2.72
N ARG A 86 -13.95 9.68 -3.34
CA ARG A 86 -14.27 9.71 -4.76
C ARG A 86 -13.07 10.27 -5.53
N PHE A 87 -12.55 9.46 -6.44
CA PHE A 87 -11.43 9.81 -7.30
C PHE A 87 -11.95 10.31 -8.64
N PHE A 88 -11.65 11.56 -8.97
CA PHE A 88 -12.02 12.19 -10.23
C PHE A 88 -10.84 12.16 -11.22
N PHE A 89 -11.07 11.57 -12.39
CA PHE A 89 -10.20 11.59 -13.55
C PHE A 89 -10.63 12.71 -14.51
N PRO A 90 -10.04 13.91 -14.43
CA PRO A 90 -10.21 14.93 -15.46
C PRO A 90 -9.52 14.48 -16.76
N ILE A 91 -10.15 14.78 -17.89
CA ILE A 91 -9.69 14.35 -19.21
C ILE A 91 -9.48 15.57 -20.07
N TYR A 92 -8.24 15.72 -20.53
CA TYR A 92 -7.80 16.80 -21.38
C TYR A 92 -7.69 16.32 -22.84
N LYS A 93 -7.53 17.27 -23.76
CA LYS A 93 -7.36 16.98 -25.19
C LYS A 93 -6.25 15.96 -25.47
N GLU A 94 -5.13 16.10 -24.79
CA GLU A 94 -3.91 15.28 -24.93
C GLU A 94 -3.84 14.10 -23.94
N SER A 95 -4.94 13.79 -23.23
CA SER A 95 -4.94 12.65 -22.30
C SER A 95 -4.80 11.32 -23.07
N PRO A 96 -3.87 10.42 -22.67
CA PRO A 96 -3.65 9.15 -23.35
C PRO A 96 -4.91 8.28 -23.42
N ARG A 97 -5.68 8.22 -22.33
CA ARG A 97 -6.92 7.45 -22.23
C ARG A 97 -8.12 8.39 -22.37
N GLY A 98 -8.98 8.07 -23.34
CA GLY A 98 -10.23 8.80 -23.58
C GLY A 98 -11.31 8.52 -22.54
N ARG A 99 -12.34 9.38 -22.52
CA ARG A 99 -13.43 9.36 -21.52
C ARG A 99 -14.23 8.08 -21.49
N LEU A 100 -14.57 7.53 -22.65
CA LEU A 100 -15.37 6.31 -22.71
C LEU A 100 -14.57 5.09 -22.25
N THR A 101 -13.28 5.01 -22.60
CA THR A 101 -12.38 3.95 -22.15
C THR A 101 -12.24 3.94 -20.64
N LEU A 102 -11.94 5.09 -20.03
CA LEU A 102 -11.84 5.21 -18.57
C LEU A 102 -13.17 4.90 -17.89
N PHE A 103 -14.30 5.31 -18.47
CA PHE A 103 -15.60 5.02 -17.90
C PHE A 103 -15.93 3.53 -17.96
N ALA A 104 -15.63 2.86 -19.08
CA ALA A 104 -15.77 1.42 -19.21
C ALA A 104 -14.90 0.67 -18.19
N GLY A 105 -13.64 1.09 -18.00
CA GLY A 105 -12.76 0.57 -16.96
C GLY A 105 -13.32 0.75 -15.55
N ALA A 106 -13.85 1.95 -15.24
CA ALA A 106 -14.49 2.23 -13.96
C ALA A 106 -15.78 1.44 -13.73
N LEU A 107 -16.55 1.13 -14.78
CA LEU A 107 -17.71 0.25 -14.70
C LEU A 107 -17.31 -1.21 -14.47
N LEU A 108 -16.27 -1.69 -15.18
CA LEU A 108 -15.72 -3.02 -14.97
C LEU A 108 -15.19 -3.16 -13.53
N TYR A 109 -14.46 -2.16 -13.04
CA TYR A 109 -13.96 -2.11 -11.67
C TYR A 109 -15.10 -2.16 -10.64
N GLN A 110 -16.16 -1.38 -10.85
CA GLN A 110 -17.37 -1.42 -10.02
C GLN A 110 -18.04 -2.80 -10.06
N TRP A 111 -18.16 -3.40 -11.25
CA TRP A 111 -18.77 -4.72 -11.43
C TRP A 111 -17.96 -5.83 -10.76
N LEU A 112 -16.62 -5.80 -10.87
CA LEU A 112 -15.74 -6.75 -10.20
C LEU A 112 -15.84 -6.67 -8.68
N ALA A 113 -16.08 -5.47 -8.13
CA ALA A 113 -16.35 -5.29 -6.71
C ALA A 113 -17.71 -5.91 -6.30
N GLY A 114 -18.68 -5.95 -7.20
CA GLY A 114 -20.00 -6.52 -6.94
C GLY A 114 -20.68 -5.88 -5.73
N ARG A 115 -21.01 -6.69 -4.72
CA ARG A 115 -21.62 -6.22 -3.46
C ARG A 115 -20.69 -5.36 -2.59
N PHE A 116 -19.38 -5.39 -2.85
CA PHE A 116 -18.34 -4.65 -2.13
C PHE A 116 -17.99 -3.31 -2.80
N SER A 117 -18.90 -2.80 -3.64
CA SER A 117 -18.69 -1.53 -4.34
C SER A 117 -18.88 -0.35 -3.39
N MET A 118 -17.87 0.52 -3.32
CA MET A 118 -17.87 1.74 -2.49
C MET A 118 -18.66 2.91 -3.10
N GLY A 119 -19.30 2.70 -4.25
CA GLY A 119 -20.11 3.72 -4.90
C GLY A 119 -20.13 3.61 -6.42
N LYS A 120 -21.11 4.30 -7.02
CA LYS A 120 -21.29 4.30 -8.47
C LYS A 120 -20.21 5.11 -9.18
N SER A 121 -19.67 4.53 -10.25
CA SER A 121 -18.87 5.24 -11.25
C SER A 121 -19.74 6.23 -12.02
N ARG A 122 -19.20 7.41 -12.35
CA ARG A 122 -19.95 8.49 -13.00
C ARG A 122 -19.15 9.16 -14.11
N LEU A 123 -19.87 9.56 -15.16
CA LEU A 123 -19.37 10.54 -16.14
C LEU A 123 -19.63 11.95 -15.62
N HIS A 124 -18.68 12.84 -15.89
CA HIS A 124 -18.76 14.25 -15.54
C HIS A 124 -18.57 15.10 -16.79
N SER A 125 -19.42 16.11 -16.95
CA SER A 125 -19.22 17.15 -17.94
C SER A 125 -18.08 18.09 -17.51
N ARG A 126 -17.61 18.92 -18.45
CA ARG A 126 -16.64 19.99 -18.12
C ARG A 126 -17.19 20.93 -17.04
N ARG A 127 -18.50 21.24 -17.10
CA ARG A 127 -19.15 22.14 -16.14
C ARG A 127 -19.18 21.53 -14.73
N ASP A 128 -19.51 20.24 -14.64
CA ASP A 128 -19.54 19.53 -13.35
C ASP A 128 -18.17 19.58 -12.69
N LEU A 129 -17.11 19.26 -13.44
CA LEU A 129 -15.74 19.29 -12.93
C LEU A 129 -15.30 20.68 -12.48
N LEU A 130 -15.59 21.74 -13.24
CA LEU A 130 -15.19 23.10 -12.86
C LEU A 130 -16.03 23.67 -11.70
N THR A 131 -17.22 23.11 -11.47
CA THR A 131 -18.03 23.44 -10.29
C THR A 131 -17.47 22.76 -9.05
N THR A 132 -17.08 21.48 -9.16
CA THR A 132 -16.44 20.75 -8.05
C THR A 132 -15.01 21.24 -7.78
N PHE A 133 -14.24 21.55 -8.82
CA PHE A 133 -12.84 21.97 -8.74
C PHE A 133 -12.63 23.28 -9.51
N PRO A 134 -12.97 24.44 -8.91
CA PRO A 134 -12.78 25.74 -9.56
C PRO A 134 -11.33 26.05 -9.96
N GLN A 135 -10.36 25.47 -9.25
CA GLN A 135 -8.92 25.60 -9.50
C GLN A 135 -8.39 24.70 -10.63
N LEU A 136 -9.22 23.79 -11.17
CA LEU A 136 -8.80 22.89 -12.24
C LEU A 136 -8.56 23.67 -13.54
N ASN A 137 -7.48 23.35 -14.25
CA ASN A 137 -7.18 23.99 -15.53
C ASN A 137 -8.33 23.78 -16.53
N SER A 138 -8.97 24.87 -16.94
CA SER A 138 -10.14 24.80 -17.82
C SER A 138 -9.77 24.64 -19.31
N ASN A 139 -8.50 24.87 -19.67
CA ASN A 139 -8.01 24.79 -21.04
C ASN A 139 -7.98 23.34 -21.49
N ASN A 140 -8.55 23.05 -22.67
CA ASN A 140 -8.59 21.71 -23.26
C ASN A 140 -9.28 20.62 -22.40
N LEU A 141 -9.96 20.98 -21.32
CA LEU A 141 -10.73 20.06 -20.48
C LEU A 141 -11.99 19.57 -21.21
N ARG A 142 -12.14 18.26 -21.37
CA ARG A 142 -13.22 17.58 -22.11
C ARG A 142 -14.30 16.96 -21.21
N GLY A 143 -14.10 17.00 -19.89
CA GLY A 143 -14.94 16.34 -18.89
C GLY A 143 -14.14 15.32 -18.10
N GLY A 144 -14.80 14.34 -17.48
CA GLY A 144 -14.10 13.35 -16.67
C GLY A 144 -14.92 12.12 -16.30
N VAL A 145 -14.28 11.26 -15.52
CA VAL A 145 -14.85 10.05 -14.93
C VAL A 145 -14.59 10.11 -13.43
N SER A 146 -15.47 9.55 -12.61
CA SER A 146 -15.14 9.29 -11.20
C SER A 146 -15.49 7.87 -10.80
N TYR A 147 -14.76 7.35 -9.83
CA TYR A 147 -14.99 6.07 -9.15
C TYR A 147 -14.72 6.24 -7.65
N CYS A 148 -15.05 5.22 -6.85
CA CYS A 148 -14.84 5.24 -5.41
C CYS A 148 -13.81 4.19 -4.98
N ASP A 149 -12.98 4.58 -4.04
CA ASP A 149 -11.96 3.73 -3.41
C ASP A 149 -11.74 4.15 -1.95
N LEU A 150 -10.84 3.46 -1.24
CA LEU A 150 -10.50 3.82 0.14
C LEU A 150 -9.17 4.58 0.23
N VAL A 151 -9.18 5.62 1.05
CA VAL A 151 -7.98 6.27 1.57
C VAL A 151 -7.83 5.85 3.03
N MET A 152 -6.59 5.63 3.46
CA MET A 152 -6.26 5.21 4.82
C MET A 152 -5.37 6.23 5.53
N ASP A 153 -5.44 6.24 6.86
CA ASP A 153 -4.40 6.74 7.74
C ASP A 153 -3.44 5.59 8.03
N ASP A 154 -2.24 5.65 7.47
CA ASP A 154 -1.22 4.60 7.57
C ASP A 154 -0.75 4.39 9.01
N LYS A 155 -0.60 5.47 9.77
CA LYS A 155 -0.20 5.42 11.18
C LYS A 155 -1.28 4.78 12.05
N ALA A 156 -2.53 5.23 11.93
CA ALA A 156 -3.63 4.66 12.70
C ALA A 156 -3.83 3.16 12.37
N LEU A 157 -3.67 2.78 11.11
CA LEU A 157 -3.76 1.39 10.67
C LEU A 157 -2.59 0.54 11.19
N ALA A 158 -1.37 1.09 11.23
CA ALA A 158 -0.22 0.45 11.86
C ALA A 158 -0.45 0.20 13.37
N GLU A 159 -0.98 1.19 14.09
CA GLU A 159 -1.32 1.07 15.52
C GLU A 159 -2.36 -0.03 15.79
N ILE A 160 -3.41 -0.11 14.95
CA ILE A 160 -4.42 -1.18 15.01
C ILE A 160 -3.75 -2.55 14.84
N LEU A 161 -2.89 -2.72 13.84
CA LEU A 161 -2.23 -4.00 13.57
C LEU A 161 -1.25 -4.42 14.65
N LEU A 162 -0.46 -3.48 15.19
CA LEU A 162 0.47 -3.77 16.29
C LEU A 162 -0.28 -4.13 17.58
N THR A 163 -1.40 -3.46 17.85
CA THR A 163 -2.27 -3.77 18.99
C THR A 163 -2.89 -5.15 18.85
N GLU A 164 -3.32 -5.51 17.64
CA GLU A 164 -3.86 -6.83 17.35
C GLU A 164 -2.78 -7.93 17.50
N ALA A 165 -1.57 -7.68 17.01
CA ALA A 165 -0.44 -8.61 17.17
C ALA A 165 -0.13 -8.84 18.65
N HIS A 166 -0.01 -7.77 19.43
CA HIS A 166 0.27 -7.86 20.86
C HIS A 166 -0.85 -8.58 21.62
N SER A 167 -2.12 -8.23 21.37
CA SER A 167 -3.27 -8.89 22.01
C SER A 167 -3.44 -10.35 21.60
N SER A 168 -2.91 -10.74 20.43
CA SER A 168 -2.87 -12.13 19.98
C SER A 168 -1.70 -12.94 20.58
N GLY A 169 -0.83 -12.33 21.39
CA GLY A 169 0.29 -12.99 22.05
C GLY A 169 1.62 -12.95 21.29
N VAL A 170 1.76 -12.10 20.25
CA VAL A 170 3.03 -11.90 19.56
C VAL A 170 3.99 -11.11 20.45
N THR A 171 5.20 -11.63 20.66
CA THR A 171 6.29 -10.89 21.30
C THR A 171 7.00 -10.03 20.25
N ILE A 172 6.93 -8.71 20.37
CA ILE A 172 7.47 -7.78 19.39
C ILE A 172 8.79 -7.20 19.91
N TYR A 173 9.85 -7.35 19.12
CA TYR A 173 11.20 -6.85 19.38
C TYR A 173 11.53 -5.70 18.40
N PRO A 174 11.24 -4.44 18.76
CA PRO A 174 11.68 -3.29 17.98
C PRO A 174 13.18 -3.02 18.19
N ASN A 175 13.82 -2.34 17.24
CA ASN A 175 15.25 -2.02 17.27
C ASN A 175 16.13 -3.25 17.51
N ALA A 176 15.75 -4.40 16.96
CA ALA A 176 16.34 -5.71 17.11
C ALA A 176 16.80 -6.24 15.74
N PRO A 177 17.87 -5.66 15.16
CA PRO A 177 18.37 -6.09 13.87
C PRO A 177 18.90 -7.53 13.97
N VAL A 178 18.41 -8.38 13.08
CA VAL A 178 18.92 -9.74 12.90
C VAL A 178 20.27 -9.66 12.19
N SER A 179 21.35 -9.90 12.93
CA SER A 179 22.73 -9.88 12.44
C SER A 179 23.04 -11.15 11.65
N ASN A 180 22.57 -12.29 12.14
CA ASN A 180 22.79 -13.60 11.55
C ASN A 180 21.55 -14.49 11.72
N LEU A 181 21.36 -15.45 10.83
CA LEU A 181 20.32 -16.46 10.93
C LEU A 181 20.72 -17.70 10.13
N THR A 182 20.18 -18.85 10.49
CA THR A 182 20.48 -20.12 9.84
C THR A 182 19.19 -20.86 9.45
N PRO A 183 19.23 -21.72 8.40
CA PRO A 183 18.05 -22.47 7.96
C PRO A 183 17.45 -23.43 9.00
N ASP A 184 18.22 -23.84 10.01
CA ASP A 184 17.78 -24.69 11.13
C ASP A 184 17.10 -23.89 12.26
N GLY A 185 16.92 -22.59 12.10
CA GLY A 185 16.10 -21.76 13.00
C GLY A 185 16.87 -21.02 14.08
N SER A 186 18.21 -20.94 13.98
CA SER A 186 18.99 -20.03 14.83
C SER A 186 18.90 -18.60 14.29
N LEU A 187 18.83 -17.63 15.20
CA LEU A 187 18.73 -16.21 14.90
C LEU A 187 19.53 -15.43 15.94
N GLU A 188 20.41 -14.55 15.48
CA GLU A 188 21.24 -13.70 16.33
C GLU A 188 20.75 -12.24 16.29
N VAL A 189 20.52 -11.66 17.45
CA VAL A 189 20.12 -10.26 17.62
C VAL A 189 20.98 -9.65 18.72
N LYS A 190 21.76 -8.62 18.40
CA LYS A 190 22.62 -7.90 19.36
C LYS A 190 23.56 -8.81 20.17
N GLY A 191 24.03 -9.91 19.57
CA GLY A 191 24.90 -10.88 20.23
C GLY A 191 24.17 -11.90 21.13
N GLU A 192 22.84 -11.85 21.20
CA GLU A 192 22.01 -12.88 21.82
C GLU A 192 21.48 -13.86 20.76
N GLU A 193 21.59 -15.16 21.04
CA GLU A 193 21.08 -16.22 20.17
C GLU A 193 19.67 -16.64 20.60
N PHE A 194 18.79 -16.78 19.61
CA PHE A 194 17.44 -17.28 19.73
C PHE A 194 17.27 -18.51 18.83
N SER A 195 16.51 -19.49 19.29
CA SER A 195 16.18 -20.70 18.50
C SER A 195 14.68 -20.80 18.28
N PHE A 196 14.28 -21.04 17.03
CA PHE A 196 12.90 -21.17 16.57
C PHE A 196 12.71 -22.42 15.70
N ASP A 197 11.50 -22.96 15.64
CA ASP A 197 11.19 -24.08 14.75
C ASP A 197 11.11 -23.63 13.28
N HIS A 198 10.70 -22.37 13.06
CA HIS A 198 10.57 -21.77 11.73
C HIS A 198 10.91 -20.28 11.77
N ILE A 199 11.51 -19.78 10.69
CA ILE A 199 11.76 -18.36 10.45
C ILE A 199 11.00 -17.92 9.19
N ILE A 200 10.24 -16.84 9.29
CA ILE A 200 9.56 -16.21 8.17
C ILE A 200 10.26 -14.89 7.84
N ASN A 201 10.77 -14.79 6.62
CA ASN A 201 11.34 -13.56 6.08
C ASN A 201 10.23 -12.67 5.51
N ALA A 202 9.95 -11.55 6.19
CA ALA A 202 8.99 -10.52 5.79
C ALA A 202 9.65 -9.14 5.74
N ALA A 203 10.96 -9.08 5.46
CA ALA A 203 11.78 -7.88 5.57
C ALA A 203 11.63 -6.89 4.39
N GLY A 204 10.56 -6.99 3.60
CA GLY A 204 10.24 -6.05 2.53
C GLY A 204 11.41 -5.86 1.55
N PRO A 205 11.87 -4.61 1.31
CA PRO A 205 13.04 -4.35 0.46
C PRO A 205 14.29 -5.15 0.84
N TRP A 206 14.49 -5.47 2.11
CA TRP A 206 15.66 -6.19 2.63
C TRP A 206 15.49 -7.72 2.65
N ALA A 207 14.44 -8.25 2.04
CA ALA A 207 14.21 -9.70 2.04
C ALA A 207 15.37 -10.47 1.38
N SER A 208 15.97 -9.94 0.31
CA SER A 208 17.16 -10.54 -0.31
C SER A 208 18.36 -10.57 0.64
N ASP A 209 18.61 -9.50 1.40
CA ASP A 209 19.73 -9.44 2.35
C ASP A 209 19.58 -10.48 3.47
N VAL A 210 18.35 -10.73 3.92
CA VAL A 210 18.05 -11.78 4.91
C VAL A 210 18.37 -13.17 4.34
N LEU A 211 18.06 -13.43 3.07
CA LEU A 211 18.40 -14.71 2.43
C LEU A 211 19.91 -14.89 2.26
N ILE A 212 20.63 -13.82 1.88
CA ILE A 212 22.09 -13.82 1.77
C ILE A 212 22.73 -14.14 3.12
N LYS A 213 22.29 -13.47 4.21
CA LYS A 213 22.76 -13.77 5.58
C LYS A 213 22.51 -15.23 5.98
N ALA A 214 21.38 -15.80 5.55
CA ALA A 214 21.03 -17.19 5.81
C ALA A 214 21.77 -18.21 4.93
N ASN A 215 22.59 -17.75 3.97
CA ASN A 215 23.19 -18.59 2.93
C ASN A 215 22.15 -19.43 2.17
N ILE A 216 21.02 -18.80 1.81
CA ILE A 216 19.94 -19.41 1.04
C ILE A 216 19.86 -18.73 -0.34
N ASP A 217 19.96 -19.53 -1.40
CA ASP A 217 19.76 -19.05 -2.76
C ASP A 217 18.29 -18.73 -3.02
N SER A 218 18.01 -17.50 -3.45
CA SER A 218 16.67 -17.09 -3.84
C SER A 218 16.34 -17.60 -5.25
N ARG A 219 15.08 -18.00 -5.47
CA ARG A 219 14.55 -18.28 -6.82
C ARG A 219 13.95 -17.02 -7.49
N PHE A 220 13.96 -15.90 -6.77
CA PHE A 220 13.34 -14.65 -7.19
C PHE A 220 14.29 -13.49 -6.96
N ASP A 221 14.30 -12.55 -7.88
CA ASP A 221 14.99 -11.27 -7.74
C ASP A 221 14.01 -10.20 -7.25
N ILE A 222 14.52 -9.24 -6.48
CA ILE A 222 13.77 -8.05 -6.05
C ILE A 222 14.33 -6.86 -6.81
N GLU A 223 13.48 -6.22 -7.61
CA GLU A 223 13.76 -4.92 -8.19
C GLU A 223 13.22 -3.83 -7.26
N HIS A 224 14.08 -2.94 -6.79
CA HIS A 224 13.67 -1.82 -5.96
C HIS A 224 13.33 -0.61 -6.82
N VAL A 225 12.11 -0.12 -6.66
CA VAL A 225 11.61 1.09 -7.31
C VAL A 225 11.25 2.10 -6.23
N ARG A 226 11.93 3.24 -6.21
CA ARG A 226 11.62 4.37 -5.35
C ARG A 226 10.44 5.15 -5.93
N GLY A 227 9.51 5.50 -5.04
CA GLY A 227 8.43 6.44 -5.31
C GLY A 227 8.41 7.55 -4.27
N SER A 228 8.14 8.77 -4.71
CA SER A 228 8.08 9.96 -3.87
C SER A 228 6.71 10.60 -3.94
N HIS A 229 6.35 11.31 -2.89
CA HIS A 229 5.15 12.12 -2.80
C HIS A 229 5.50 13.50 -2.25
N LEU A 230 4.75 14.51 -2.66
CA LEU A 230 4.81 15.86 -2.11
C LEU A 230 3.55 16.11 -1.28
N LEU A 231 3.73 16.77 -0.13
CA LEU A 231 2.62 17.36 0.61
C LEU A 231 2.49 18.82 0.18
N LEU A 232 1.31 19.18 -0.30
CA LEU A 232 1.00 20.51 -0.82
C LEU A 232 -0.04 21.18 0.06
N GLU A 233 0.19 22.46 0.37
CA GLU A 233 -0.80 23.35 0.97
C GLU A 233 -1.88 23.70 -0.07
N LEU A 234 -2.91 22.86 -0.17
CA LEU A 234 -3.98 22.95 -1.15
C LEU A 234 -5.25 22.33 -0.57
N SER A 235 -6.37 23.02 -0.74
CA SER A 235 -7.69 22.45 -0.43
C SER A 235 -8.32 21.81 -1.66
N LEU A 236 -8.70 20.54 -1.55
CA LEU A 236 -9.43 19.80 -2.58
C LEU A 236 -10.66 19.11 -1.94
N PRO A 237 -11.87 19.24 -2.52
CA PRO A 237 -13.06 18.61 -1.96
C PRO A 237 -13.08 17.09 -2.13
N HIS A 238 -12.32 16.57 -3.10
CA HIS A 238 -12.22 15.15 -3.44
C HIS A 238 -10.86 14.86 -4.08
N ALA A 239 -10.49 13.59 -4.16
CA ALA A 239 -9.26 13.19 -4.83
C ALA A 239 -9.32 13.41 -6.35
N LEU A 240 -8.19 13.82 -6.93
CA LEU A 240 -7.99 13.92 -8.39
C LEU A 240 -6.98 12.87 -8.85
N VAL A 241 -7.14 12.39 -10.08
CA VAL A 241 -6.20 11.46 -10.72
C VAL A 241 -5.88 11.96 -12.12
N PHE A 242 -4.63 12.33 -12.33
CA PHE A 242 -4.12 12.85 -13.59
C PHE A 242 -3.40 11.76 -14.37
N GLN A 243 -3.52 11.82 -15.69
CA GLN A 243 -2.72 10.99 -16.59
C GLN A 243 -1.47 11.76 -16.97
N VAL A 244 -0.31 11.13 -16.85
CA VAL A 244 0.96 11.68 -17.31
C VAL A 244 1.05 11.44 -18.82
N PRO A 245 1.06 12.48 -19.67
CA PRO A 245 1.02 12.29 -21.12
C PRO A 245 2.25 11.58 -21.69
N THR A 246 3.39 11.65 -21.01
CA THR A 246 4.68 11.20 -21.53
C THR A 246 4.99 9.73 -21.29
N ASP A 247 4.41 9.11 -20.25
CA ASP A 247 4.81 7.75 -19.81
C ASP A 247 3.63 6.85 -19.40
N ASN A 248 2.38 7.25 -19.72
CA ASN A 248 1.15 6.53 -19.39
C ASN A 248 0.87 6.28 -17.90
N ARG A 249 1.70 6.81 -16.99
CA ARG A 249 1.46 6.72 -15.54
C ARG A 249 0.27 7.57 -15.14
N ILE A 250 -0.20 7.33 -13.93
CA ILE A 250 -1.21 8.15 -13.28
C ILE A 250 -0.63 8.73 -12.00
N VAL A 251 -1.04 9.95 -11.67
CA VAL A 251 -0.64 10.67 -10.46
C VAL A 251 -1.91 11.06 -9.72
N PHE A 252 -1.92 10.83 -8.42
CA PHE A 252 -3.00 11.12 -7.51
C PHE A 252 -2.74 12.43 -6.78
N CYS A 253 -3.80 13.21 -6.56
CA CYS A 253 -3.87 14.27 -5.57
C CYS A 253 -4.92 13.85 -4.54
N ILE A 254 -4.50 13.49 -3.33
CA ILE A 254 -5.38 12.91 -2.31
C ILE A 254 -5.44 13.85 -1.10
N PRO A 255 -6.60 14.46 -0.80
CA PRO A 255 -6.76 15.27 0.41
C PRO A 255 -6.37 14.46 1.66
N GLN A 256 -5.52 15.03 2.51
CA GLN A 256 -5.15 14.46 3.81
C GLN A 256 -5.89 15.17 4.94
N SER A 257 -6.02 16.51 4.82
CA SER A 257 -6.79 17.38 5.72
C SER A 257 -7.65 18.35 4.89
N ALA A 258 -8.18 19.41 5.53
CA ALA A 258 -8.92 20.47 4.85
C ALA A 258 -8.04 21.31 3.90
N ASP A 259 -6.74 21.35 4.15
CA ASP A 259 -5.76 22.26 3.56
C ASP A 259 -4.46 21.58 3.10
N GLU A 260 -4.34 20.27 3.25
CA GLU A 260 -3.18 19.49 2.81
C GLU A 260 -3.58 18.39 1.82
N VAL A 261 -2.80 18.27 0.74
CA VAL A 261 -2.98 17.26 -0.32
C VAL A 261 -1.68 16.50 -0.56
N LEU A 262 -1.77 15.17 -0.58
CA LEU A 262 -0.69 14.29 -1.01
C LEU A 262 -0.70 14.17 -2.54
N LEU A 263 0.38 14.59 -3.19
CA LEU A 263 0.61 14.47 -4.63
C LEU A 263 1.62 13.36 -4.90
N GLY A 264 1.28 12.37 -5.72
CA GLY A 264 2.25 11.34 -6.13
C GLY A 264 1.66 10.20 -6.98
N THR A 265 2.47 9.25 -7.43
CA THR A 265 3.88 9.05 -7.08
C THR A 265 4.81 9.03 -8.31
N THR A 266 6.10 8.95 -8.06
CA THR A 266 7.17 8.72 -9.04
C THR A 266 7.53 7.23 -9.12
N GLU A 267 8.26 6.84 -10.16
CA GLU A 267 8.79 5.48 -10.30
C GLU A 267 10.24 5.62 -10.79
N HIS A 268 11.22 5.36 -9.92
CA HIS A 268 12.66 5.46 -10.22
C HIS A 268 13.39 4.21 -9.73
N PRO A 269 14.14 3.49 -10.58
CA PRO A 269 14.98 2.37 -10.13
C PRO A 269 15.93 2.81 -9.02
N HIS A 270 16.10 2.01 -7.98
CA HIS A 270 16.89 2.39 -6.82
C HIS A 270 17.75 1.24 -6.34
N ARG A 271 18.90 1.56 -5.77
CA ARG A 271 19.74 0.59 -5.06
C ARG A 271 19.73 0.94 -3.57
N LEU A 272 19.61 -0.06 -2.70
CA LEU A 272 19.44 0.17 -1.26
C LEU A 272 20.63 0.86 -0.60
N GLU A 273 21.82 0.84 -1.24
CA GLU A 273 23.01 1.53 -0.75
C GLU A 273 23.03 3.03 -1.11
N GLU A 274 22.18 3.46 -2.04
CA GLU A 274 22.07 4.86 -2.45
C GLU A 274 21.25 5.67 -1.45
N PRO A 275 21.53 6.98 -1.29
CA PRO A 275 20.73 7.84 -0.44
C PRO A 275 19.28 7.93 -0.93
N ILE A 276 18.35 7.98 0.02
CA ILE A 276 16.93 8.24 -0.27
C ILE A 276 16.76 9.74 -0.55
N GLU A 277 16.48 10.06 -1.81
CA GLU A 277 16.22 11.42 -2.28
C GLU A 277 14.83 11.49 -2.92
N CYS A 278 14.22 12.68 -2.94
CA CYS A 278 12.98 12.86 -3.69
C CYS A 278 13.28 12.70 -5.19
N SER A 279 12.71 11.67 -5.81
CA SER A 279 12.69 11.51 -7.29
C SER A 279 11.66 12.43 -7.95
#